data_AF-A0A1E1W8G9-F1
#
_entry.id   AF-A0A1E1W8G9-F1
#
_cell.length_a   1.000
_cell.length_b   1.000
_cell.length_c   1.000
_cell.angle_alpha   90.00
_cell.angle_beta   90.00
_cell.angle_gamma   90.00
#
_symmetry.space_group_name_H-M   'P 1'
#
loop_
_entity.id
_entity.type
_entity.pdbx_description
1 polymer ?
#
loop_
_entity_poly.entity_id
_entity_poly.type
_entity_poly.pdbx_seq_one_letter_code
_entity_poly.pdbx_strand_id
1 'polypeptide(L)'
;MRMERSIKESSSRGGTGYEVGDAARAARHRALLQEVDRADAVLQTHTLRGPLALAEHWNDVIDTRKSLQNALQRLLMSDLKYCQADNIEHHFWKILYYNFIEILRKSFTQVSPEDKPKIVKLINVIIEEGNTFFESLVQMLERTYKFNTDDYINDNHALPPKGLGYVGLALISVQKLYVFLGDLARYKEQVNETSNYAKSKFWYTKAQQINPKNGRPYNQLAILAIYARRKLDAVYYYMRSLMSSNPFHSARESLLSLFDENRKKYEAAERKRRATLETTNNTNGEAGSSGAPGQSLRRE
;
A
#
# COMPACT_ATOMS: atom_id res chain seq x y z
N MET A 1 9.85 -17.03 12.03
CA MET A 1 10.46 -15.70 12.28
C MET A 1 9.96 -15.19 13.63
N ARG A 2 10.85 -14.91 14.58
CA ARG A 2 10.51 -14.62 15.99
C ARG A 2 9.67 -13.35 16.08
N MET A 3 8.56 -13.38 16.83
CA MET A 3 7.68 -12.22 17.07
C MET A 3 8.47 -11.05 17.68
N GLU A 4 8.83 -10.07 16.87
CA GLU A 4 9.24 -8.76 17.38
C GLU A 4 7.98 -7.99 17.77
N ARG A 5 7.77 -7.88 19.09
CA ARG A 5 6.79 -6.99 19.69
C ARG A 5 7.15 -5.56 19.29
N SER A 6 6.37 -4.92 18.43
CA SER A 6 6.42 -3.47 18.29
C SER A 6 6.20 -2.84 19.66
N ILE A 7 7.21 -2.13 20.14
CA ILE A 7 7.19 -1.35 21.37
C ILE A 7 6.08 -0.30 21.23
N LYS A 8 5.00 -0.46 22.01
CA LYS A 8 4.04 0.62 22.27
C LYS A 8 4.61 1.46 23.40
N GLU A 9 5.05 2.68 23.10
CA GLU A 9 5.26 3.68 24.14
C GLU A 9 3.91 4.07 24.77
N SER A 10 3.95 4.17 26.09
CA SER A 10 2.85 4.06 27.03
C SER A 10 2.01 5.33 27.17
N SER A 11 0.70 5.13 27.34
CA SER A 11 -0.12 5.96 28.23
C SER A 11 -0.61 5.04 29.36
N SER A 12 0.01 5.18 30.53
CA SER A 12 -0.30 4.40 31.72
C SER A 12 -1.56 4.94 32.40
N ARG A 13 -2.62 4.13 32.44
CA ARG A 13 -3.52 3.96 33.60
C ARG A 13 -4.62 2.93 33.26
N GLY A 14 -4.53 1.74 33.88
CA GLY A 14 -5.57 0.68 33.87
C GLY A 14 -5.11 -0.71 33.38
N GLY A 15 -3.94 -1.20 33.83
CA GLY A 15 -3.24 -2.32 33.17
C GLY A 15 -3.59 -3.76 33.57
N THR A 16 -4.16 -4.04 34.74
CA THR A 16 -4.16 -5.43 35.26
C THR A 16 -5.28 -6.31 34.73
N GLY A 17 -6.46 -5.77 34.43
CA GLY A 17 -7.60 -6.55 33.91
C GLY A 17 -7.56 -6.80 32.39
N TYR A 18 -7.02 -5.84 31.63
CA TYR A 18 -6.94 -5.93 30.16
C TYR A 18 -5.89 -6.94 29.70
N GLU A 19 -4.71 -6.96 30.34
CA GLU A 19 -3.61 -7.87 30.00
C GLU A 19 -3.91 -9.34 30.33
N VAL A 20 -4.61 -9.61 31.44
CA VAL A 20 -5.08 -10.96 31.80
C VAL A 20 -6.11 -11.45 30.77
N GLY A 21 -6.98 -10.55 30.30
CA GLY A 21 -7.94 -10.83 29.24
C GLY A 21 -7.27 -11.19 27.91
N ASP A 22 -6.27 -10.43 27.48
CA ASP A 22 -5.49 -10.67 26.25
C ASP A 22 -4.70 -11.98 26.31
N ALA A 23 -4.00 -12.25 27.42
CA ALA A 23 -3.24 -13.49 27.63
C ALA A 23 -4.16 -14.73 27.59
N ALA A 24 -5.36 -14.63 28.18
CA ALA A 24 -6.37 -15.68 28.10
C ALA A 24 -6.91 -15.88 26.68
N ARG A 25 -7.08 -14.82 25.86
CA ARG A 25 -7.49 -15.00 24.44
C ARG A 25 -6.40 -15.66 23.61
N ALA A 26 -5.15 -15.23 23.79
CA ALA A 26 -4.01 -15.84 23.10
C ALA A 26 -3.87 -17.33 23.47
N ALA A 27 -4.15 -17.71 24.73
CA ALA A 27 -4.15 -19.11 25.14
C ALA A 27 -5.21 -19.95 24.40
N ARG A 28 -6.40 -19.40 24.12
CA ARG A 28 -7.47 -20.10 23.37
C ARG A 28 -7.07 -20.43 21.93
N HIS A 29 -6.24 -19.59 21.32
CA HIS A 29 -5.79 -19.77 19.94
C HIS A 29 -4.39 -20.38 19.83
N ARG A 30 -3.74 -20.74 20.94
CA ARG A 30 -2.35 -21.21 20.95
C ARG A 30 -2.10 -22.39 20.00
N ALA A 31 -2.99 -23.38 19.99
CA ALA A 31 -2.84 -24.54 19.10
C ALA A 31 -2.90 -24.13 17.63
N LEU A 32 -3.88 -23.28 17.27
CA LEU A 32 -4.01 -22.76 15.91
C LEU A 32 -2.80 -21.92 15.50
N LEU A 33 -2.27 -21.09 16.39
CA LEU A 33 -1.07 -20.29 16.11
C LEU A 33 0.18 -21.16 15.91
N GLN A 34 0.32 -22.25 16.66
CA GLN A 34 1.40 -23.22 16.43
C GLN A 34 1.27 -23.90 15.06
N GLU A 35 0.05 -24.19 14.61
CA GLU A 35 -0.19 -24.71 13.26
C GLU A 35 0.15 -23.66 12.19
N VAL A 36 -0.21 -22.40 12.42
CA VAL A 36 0.13 -21.27 11.53
C VAL A 36 1.65 -21.09 11.44
N ASP A 37 2.38 -21.13 12.55
CA ASP A 37 3.84 -21.02 12.58
C ASP A 37 4.52 -22.17 11.81
N ARG A 38 4.02 -23.41 11.97
CA ARG A 38 4.52 -24.56 11.19
C ARG A 38 4.24 -24.41 9.70
N ALA A 39 3.03 -23.98 9.35
CA ALA A 39 2.65 -23.74 7.96
C ALA A 39 3.49 -22.62 7.32
N ASP A 40 3.73 -21.51 8.03
CA ASP A 40 4.63 -20.44 7.57
C ASP A 40 6.06 -20.97 7.36
N ALA A 41 6.59 -21.76 8.29
CA ALA A 41 7.91 -22.38 8.12
C ALA A 41 7.99 -23.26 6.86
N VAL A 42 6.96 -24.08 6.60
CA VAL A 42 6.87 -24.87 5.36
C VAL A 42 6.88 -23.95 4.14
N LEU A 43 6.03 -22.92 4.08
CA LEU A 43 5.98 -21.97 2.96
C LEU A 43 7.31 -21.24 2.75
N GLN A 44 8.02 -20.91 3.82
CA GLN A 44 9.35 -20.29 3.75
C GLN A 44 10.38 -21.26 3.12
N THR A 45 10.34 -22.55 3.44
CA THR A 45 11.25 -23.53 2.83
C THR A 45 11.08 -23.62 1.31
N HIS A 46 9.84 -23.54 0.79
CA HIS A 46 9.60 -23.51 -0.66
C HIS A 46 10.11 -22.23 -1.29
N THR A 47 9.92 -21.10 -0.61
CA THR A 47 10.38 -19.80 -1.09
C THR A 47 11.91 -19.71 -1.17
N LEU A 48 12.63 -20.37 -0.25
CA LEU A 48 14.09 -20.43 -0.23
C LEU A 48 14.70 -21.24 -1.39
N ARG A 49 13.92 -22.10 -2.07
CA ARG A 49 14.37 -22.84 -3.26
C ARG A 49 14.55 -21.95 -4.50
N GLY A 50 14.11 -20.70 -4.42
CA GLY A 50 14.22 -19.71 -5.48
C GLY A 50 12.94 -19.54 -6.29
N PRO A 51 12.83 -18.42 -7.04
CA PRO A 51 11.59 -17.99 -7.70
C PRO A 51 11.13 -18.94 -8.82
N LEU A 52 12.07 -19.54 -9.55
CA LEU A 52 11.76 -20.49 -10.62
C LEU A 52 11.26 -21.83 -10.08
N ALA A 53 11.98 -22.40 -9.11
CA ALA A 53 11.55 -23.62 -8.44
C ALA A 53 10.17 -23.44 -7.79
N LEU A 54 9.91 -22.27 -7.21
CA LEU A 54 8.60 -21.93 -6.65
C LEU A 54 7.49 -21.84 -7.70
N ALA A 55 7.80 -21.32 -8.90
CA ALA A 55 6.86 -21.28 -10.02
C ALA A 55 6.54 -22.67 -10.56
N GLU A 56 7.54 -23.55 -10.65
CA GLU A 56 7.38 -24.93 -11.13
C GLU A 56 6.61 -25.81 -10.13
N HIS A 57 6.88 -25.62 -8.83
CA HIS A 57 6.33 -26.44 -7.75
C HIS A 57 5.28 -25.69 -6.93
N TRP A 58 4.53 -24.77 -7.56
CA TRP A 58 3.49 -24.00 -6.86
C TRP A 58 2.41 -24.89 -6.24
N ASN A 59 2.12 -26.03 -6.87
CA ASN A 59 1.12 -26.98 -6.37
C ASN A 59 1.42 -27.48 -4.95
N ASP A 60 2.70 -27.59 -4.58
CA ASP A 60 3.13 -28.07 -3.27
C ASP A 60 2.70 -27.14 -2.12
N VAL A 61 2.49 -25.85 -2.41
CA VAL A 61 2.11 -24.87 -1.38
C VAL A 61 0.60 -24.63 -1.29
N ILE A 62 -0.19 -25.07 -2.28
CA ILE A 62 -1.62 -24.75 -2.38
C ILE A 62 -2.39 -25.18 -1.12
N ASP A 63 -2.22 -26.42 -0.67
CA ASP A 63 -2.98 -26.94 0.47
C ASP A 63 -2.57 -26.28 1.79
N THR A 64 -1.27 -25.99 1.95
CA THR A 64 -0.77 -25.23 3.11
C THR A 64 -1.36 -23.82 3.14
N ARG A 65 -1.42 -23.15 1.98
CA ARG A 65 -2.03 -21.82 1.85
C ARG A 65 -3.54 -21.85 2.14
N LYS A 66 -4.26 -22.84 1.63
CA LYS A 66 -5.70 -23.03 1.92
C LYS A 66 -5.95 -23.27 3.41
N SER A 67 -5.12 -24.06 4.08
CA SER A 67 -5.20 -24.27 5.52
C SER A 67 -5.05 -22.95 6.29
N LEU A 68 -4.05 -22.13 5.94
CA LEU A 68 -3.84 -20.80 6.52
C LEU A 68 -5.00 -19.84 6.22
N GLN A 69 -5.56 -19.85 5.01
CA GLN A 69 -6.75 -19.07 4.66
C GLN A 69 -7.94 -19.45 5.55
N ASN A 70 -8.18 -20.74 5.74
CA ASN A 70 -9.22 -21.26 6.62
C ASN A 70 -8.98 -20.87 8.09
N ALA A 71 -7.72 -20.87 8.54
CA ALA A 71 -7.36 -20.41 9.89
C ALA A 71 -7.68 -18.92 10.08
N LEU A 72 -7.31 -18.05 9.13
CA LEU A 72 -7.65 -16.63 9.18
C LEU A 72 -9.17 -16.42 9.20
N GLN A 73 -9.90 -17.13 8.35
CA GLN A 73 -11.36 -17.07 8.32
C GLN A 73 -11.96 -17.44 9.68
N ARG A 74 -11.55 -18.58 10.26
CA ARG A 74 -12.04 -19.03 11.57
C ARG A 74 -11.77 -18.00 12.66
N LEU A 75 -10.57 -17.43 12.70
CA LEU A 75 -10.20 -16.39 13.67
C LEU A 75 -11.09 -15.15 13.53
N LEU A 76 -11.28 -14.66 12.30
CA LEU A 76 -12.09 -13.48 12.05
C LEU A 76 -13.57 -13.68 12.33
N MET A 77 -14.11 -14.89 12.21
CA MET A 77 -15.51 -15.19 12.52
C MET A 77 -15.75 -15.47 14.02
N SER A 78 -14.71 -15.75 14.80
CA SER A 78 -14.85 -16.20 16.19
C SER A 78 -14.30 -15.22 17.24
N ASP A 79 -13.21 -14.49 16.94
CA ASP A 79 -12.56 -13.61 17.93
C ASP A 79 -11.93 -12.37 17.27
N LEU A 80 -12.77 -11.45 16.81
CA LEU A 80 -12.31 -10.18 16.24
C LEU A 80 -11.47 -9.34 17.21
N LYS A 81 -11.73 -9.42 18.52
CA LYS A 81 -10.94 -8.67 19.53
C LYS A 81 -9.50 -9.13 19.52
N TYR A 82 -9.29 -10.46 19.52
CA TYR A 82 -7.97 -11.05 19.35
C TYR A 82 -7.33 -10.63 18.02
N CYS A 83 -8.08 -10.71 16.91
CA CYS A 83 -7.58 -10.31 15.59
C CYS A 83 -7.07 -8.86 15.55
N GLN A 84 -7.79 -7.94 16.20
CA GLN A 84 -7.37 -6.54 16.27
C GLN A 84 -6.19 -6.31 17.22
N ALA A 85 -6.15 -6.99 18.36
CA ALA A 85 -5.06 -6.84 19.33
C ALA A 85 -3.70 -7.25 18.73
N ASP A 86 -3.67 -8.37 18.02
CA ASP A 86 -2.44 -8.97 17.48
C ASP A 86 -2.23 -8.67 15.99
N ASN A 87 -3.13 -7.88 15.38
CA ASN A 87 -3.10 -7.51 13.97
C ASN A 87 -3.02 -8.72 13.01
N ILE A 88 -3.84 -9.73 13.31
CA ILE A 88 -3.83 -11.04 12.65
C ILE A 88 -4.00 -10.92 11.14
N GLU A 89 -4.89 -10.06 10.64
CA GLU A 89 -5.11 -9.93 9.20
C GLU A 89 -3.85 -9.48 8.46
N HIS A 90 -3.06 -8.60 9.09
CA HIS A 90 -1.81 -8.14 8.49
C HIS A 90 -0.74 -9.22 8.50
N HIS A 91 -0.65 -10.01 9.57
CA HIS A 91 0.28 -11.13 9.64
C HIS A 91 -0.01 -12.17 8.55
N PHE A 92 -1.27 -12.59 8.40
CA PHE A 92 -1.68 -13.52 7.35
C PHE A 92 -1.52 -12.93 5.95
N TRP A 93 -1.79 -11.64 5.75
CA TRP A 93 -1.48 -10.97 4.48
C TRP A 93 0.00 -11.09 4.09
N LYS A 94 0.91 -10.95 5.05
CA LYS A 94 2.35 -11.11 4.81
C LYS A 94 2.70 -12.53 4.38
N ILE A 95 2.26 -13.53 5.15
CA ILE A 95 2.55 -14.95 4.90
C ILE A 95 1.94 -15.40 3.57
N LEU A 96 0.66 -15.09 3.34
CA LEU A 96 -0.09 -15.62 2.21
C LEU A 96 0.13 -14.86 0.91
N TYR A 97 0.54 -13.60 0.92
CA TYR A 97 0.55 -12.81 -0.32
C TYR A 97 1.78 -11.93 -0.46
N TYR A 98 1.97 -10.98 0.46
CA TYR A 98 2.99 -9.95 0.28
C TYR A 98 4.41 -10.51 0.16
N ASN A 99 4.79 -11.47 1.02
CA ASN A 99 6.14 -12.04 0.97
C ASN A 99 6.42 -12.76 -0.36
N PHE A 100 5.46 -13.56 -0.84
CA PHE A 100 5.55 -14.25 -2.13
C PHE A 100 5.69 -13.26 -3.28
N ILE A 101 4.77 -12.30 -3.36
CA ILE A 101 4.74 -11.31 -4.43
C ILE A 101 6.04 -10.50 -4.45
N GLU A 102 6.53 -10.04 -3.29
CA GLU A 102 7.75 -9.24 -3.23
C GLU A 102 9.00 -10.03 -3.60
N ILE A 103 9.12 -11.29 -3.18
CA ILE A 103 10.27 -12.14 -3.54
C ILE A 103 10.27 -12.41 -5.05
N LEU A 104 9.12 -12.76 -5.62
CA LEU A 104 8.97 -12.99 -7.06
C LEU A 104 9.23 -11.70 -7.86
N ARG A 105 8.71 -10.55 -7.44
CA ARG A 105 8.94 -9.26 -8.13
C ARG A 105 10.41 -8.83 -8.10
N LYS A 106 11.09 -8.99 -6.96
CA LYS A 106 12.52 -8.63 -6.84
C LYS A 106 13.41 -9.51 -7.71
N SER A 107 12.99 -10.74 -7.98
CA SER A 107 13.74 -11.66 -8.84
C SER A 107 13.79 -11.26 -10.32
N PHE A 108 12.96 -10.32 -10.79
CA PHE A 108 12.99 -9.86 -12.18
C PHE A 108 14.35 -9.31 -12.64
N THR A 109 15.18 -8.84 -11.71
CA THR A 109 16.54 -8.36 -12.01
C THR A 109 17.58 -9.48 -12.13
N GLN A 110 17.25 -10.69 -11.68
CA GLN A 110 18.16 -11.84 -11.55
C GLN A 110 17.83 -12.98 -12.52
N VAL A 111 16.65 -12.95 -13.14
CA VAL A 111 16.10 -14.03 -13.96
C VAL A 111 16.20 -13.69 -15.44
N SER A 112 16.40 -14.71 -16.28
CA SER A 112 16.48 -14.55 -17.73
C SER A 112 15.18 -13.95 -18.31
N PRO A 113 15.25 -13.21 -19.44
CA PRO A 113 14.04 -12.70 -20.11
C PRO A 113 13.03 -13.80 -20.50
N GLU A 114 13.50 -15.03 -20.76
CA GLU A 114 12.68 -16.18 -21.14
C GLU A 114 11.89 -16.76 -19.95
N ASP A 115 12.43 -16.62 -18.74
CA ASP A 115 11.86 -17.15 -17.51
C ASP A 115 10.95 -16.13 -16.79
N LYS A 116 11.16 -14.83 -17.02
CA LYS A 116 10.32 -13.75 -16.46
C LYS A 116 8.81 -14.00 -16.66
N PRO A 117 8.31 -14.43 -17.83
CA PRO A 117 6.89 -14.73 -18.02
C PRO A 117 6.34 -15.81 -17.08
N LYS A 118 7.13 -16.83 -16.70
CA LYS A 118 6.71 -17.87 -15.76
C LYS A 118 6.45 -17.28 -14.37
N ILE A 119 7.32 -16.38 -13.93
CA ILE A 119 7.19 -15.69 -12.65
C ILE A 119 6.00 -14.72 -12.67
N VAL A 120 5.83 -13.94 -13.74
CA VAL A 120 4.66 -13.06 -13.91
C VAL A 120 3.36 -13.87 -13.89
N LYS A 121 3.31 -15.03 -14.55
CA LYS A 121 2.17 -15.95 -14.51
C LYS A 121 1.86 -16.39 -13.08
N LEU A 122 2.87 -16.82 -12.31
CA LEU A 122 2.69 -17.22 -10.92
C LEU A 122 2.16 -16.06 -10.06
N ILE A 123 2.73 -14.85 -10.18
CA ILE A 123 2.25 -13.70 -9.41
C ILE A 123 0.77 -13.40 -9.73
N ASN A 124 0.37 -13.48 -11.00
CA ASN A 124 -1.03 -13.29 -11.39
C ASN A 124 -1.94 -14.36 -10.78
N VAL A 125 -1.52 -15.63 -10.70
CA VAL A 125 -2.27 -16.70 -10.01
C VAL A 125 -2.49 -16.34 -8.53
N ILE A 126 -1.41 -15.96 -7.82
CA ILE A 126 -1.47 -15.56 -6.41
C ILE A 126 -2.43 -14.38 -6.19
N ILE A 127 -2.41 -13.42 -7.12
CA ILE A 127 -3.28 -12.24 -7.08
C ILE A 127 -4.75 -12.62 -7.26
N GLU A 128 -5.09 -13.47 -8.23
CA GLU A 128 -6.49 -13.86 -8.45
C GLU A 128 -7.05 -14.74 -7.34
N GLU A 129 -6.22 -15.65 -6.79
CA GLU A 129 -6.55 -16.39 -5.57
C GLU A 129 -6.83 -15.42 -4.40
N GLY A 130 -5.99 -14.40 -4.25
CA GLY A 130 -6.14 -13.36 -3.22
C GLY A 130 -7.41 -12.52 -3.37
N ASN A 131 -7.72 -12.08 -4.59
CA ASN A 131 -8.95 -11.34 -4.88
C ASN A 131 -10.17 -12.14 -4.44
N THR A 132 -10.26 -13.38 -4.91
CA THR A 132 -11.39 -14.28 -4.61
C THR A 132 -11.53 -14.52 -3.11
N PHE A 133 -10.42 -14.81 -2.43
CA PHE A 133 -10.42 -15.08 -1.00
C PHE A 133 -10.84 -13.87 -0.17
N PHE A 134 -10.25 -12.69 -0.41
CA PHE A 134 -10.56 -11.50 0.40
C PHE A 134 -11.97 -10.94 0.12
N GLU A 135 -12.46 -11.01 -1.11
CA GLU A 135 -13.86 -10.65 -1.42
C GLU A 135 -14.84 -11.59 -0.71
N SER A 136 -14.57 -12.90 -0.72
CA SER A 136 -15.37 -13.89 0.02
C SER A 136 -15.32 -13.64 1.53
N LEU A 137 -14.15 -13.30 2.07
CA LEU A 137 -13.95 -13.01 3.49
C LEU A 137 -14.74 -11.77 3.96
N VAL A 138 -14.86 -10.74 3.12
CA VAL A 138 -15.75 -9.60 3.39
C VAL A 138 -17.20 -10.05 3.48
N GLN A 139 -17.69 -10.86 2.53
CA GLN A 139 -19.06 -11.37 2.57
C GLN A 139 -19.33 -12.27 3.79
N MET A 140 -18.31 -12.99 4.27
CA MET A 140 -18.42 -13.80 5.48
C MET A 140 -18.48 -12.94 6.75
N LEU A 141 -17.70 -11.85 6.80
CA LEU A 141 -17.79 -10.87 7.89
C LEU A 141 -19.19 -10.24 7.95
N GLU A 142 -19.73 -9.80 6.81
CA GLU A 142 -21.08 -9.23 6.70
C GLU A 142 -22.15 -10.19 7.23
N ARG A 143 -22.10 -11.45 6.79
CA ARG A 143 -23.05 -12.49 7.24
C ARG A 143 -22.91 -12.83 8.73
N THR A 144 -21.67 -12.99 9.22
CA THR A 144 -21.41 -13.42 10.60
C THR A 144 -21.74 -12.34 11.61
N TYR A 145 -21.40 -11.08 11.31
CA TYR A 145 -21.61 -9.95 12.20
C TYR A 145 -22.86 -9.12 11.86
N LYS A 146 -23.65 -9.57 10.87
CA LYS A 146 -24.98 -9.03 10.51
C LYS A 146 -24.95 -7.54 10.19
N PHE A 147 -24.08 -7.14 9.26
CA PHE A 147 -24.00 -5.77 8.75
C PHE A 147 -23.79 -5.80 7.23
N ASN A 148 -24.09 -4.69 6.57
CA ASN A 148 -23.77 -4.48 5.16
C ASN A 148 -22.67 -3.42 5.06
N THR A 149 -21.60 -3.67 4.30
CA THR A 149 -20.52 -2.70 4.11
C THR A 149 -21.00 -1.43 3.42
N ASP A 150 -21.95 -1.52 2.50
CA ASP A 150 -22.43 -0.38 1.71
C ASP A 150 -23.16 0.66 2.59
N ASP A 151 -23.76 0.26 3.72
CA ASP A 151 -24.35 1.19 4.71
C ASP A 151 -23.31 2.13 5.34
N TYR A 152 -22.03 1.77 5.28
CA TYR A 152 -20.90 2.53 5.82
C TYR A 152 -20.04 3.19 4.74
N ILE A 153 -20.37 2.97 3.47
CA ILE A 153 -19.68 3.55 2.32
C ILE A 153 -20.51 4.76 1.89
N ASN A 154 -20.22 5.90 2.50
CA ASN A 154 -21.04 7.10 2.35
C ASN A 154 -20.31 8.17 1.50
N ASP A 155 -20.97 8.67 0.45
CA ASP A 155 -20.45 9.78 -0.38
C ASP A 155 -20.40 11.10 0.40
N ASN A 156 -21.17 11.22 1.48
CA ASN A 156 -21.26 12.43 2.32
C ASN A 156 -20.19 12.53 3.43
N HIS A 157 -19.20 11.64 3.46
CA HIS A 157 -18.13 11.62 4.48
C HIS A 157 -18.61 11.60 5.95
N ALA A 158 -19.85 11.17 6.21
CA ALA A 158 -20.36 11.02 7.56
C ALA A 158 -19.59 9.94 8.32
N LEU A 159 -19.16 10.25 9.54
CA LEU A 159 -18.48 9.26 10.37
C LEU A 159 -19.48 8.19 10.84
N PRO A 160 -19.07 6.90 10.88
CA PRO A 160 -19.91 5.86 11.46
C PRO A 160 -20.31 6.22 12.90
N PRO A 161 -21.52 5.81 13.36
CA PRO A 161 -21.96 6.02 14.73
C PRO A 161 -20.93 5.50 15.75
N LYS A 162 -20.86 6.13 16.93
CA LYS A 162 -20.04 5.60 18.03
C LYS A 162 -20.71 4.35 18.60
N GLY A 163 -19.91 3.41 19.13
CA GLY A 163 -20.44 2.27 19.88
C GLY A 163 -20.91 1.07 19.05
N LEU A 164 -20.36 0.86 17.85
CA LEU A 164 -20.73 -0.25 16.95
C LEU A 164 -20.35 -1.67 17.46
N GLY A 165 -19.72 -1.79 18.64
CA GLY A 165 -19.35 -3.09 19.21
C GLY A 165 -18.54 -3.96 18.23
N TYR A 166 -18.97 -5.21 18.04
CA TYR A 166 -18.34 -6.16 17.11
C TYR A 166 -18.46 -5.75 15.65
N VAL A 167 -19.52 -5.05 15.24
CA VAL A 167 -19.65 -4.51 13.88
C VAL A 167 -18.52 -3.50 13.61
N GLY A 168 -18.20 -2.67 14.60
CA GLY A 168 -17.06 -1.74 14.51
C GLY A 168 -15.72 -2.47 14.31
N LEU A 169 -15.50 -3.58 15.01
CA LEU A 169 -14.30 -4.41 14.83
C LEU A 169 -14.29 -5.09 13.46
N ALA A 170 -15.44 -5.57 12.98
CA ALA A 170 -15.57 -6.19 11.67
C ALA A 170 -15.31 -5.18 10.55
N LEU A 171 -15.77 -3.93 10.69
CA LEU A 171 -15.48 -2.84 9.75
C LEU A 171 -13.99 -2.49 9.72
N ILE A 172 -13.28 -2.55 10.85
CA ILE A 172 -11.82 -2.40 10.88
C ILE A 172 -11.16 -3.54 10.07
N SER A 173 -11.60 -4.78 10.24
CA SER A 173 -11.13 -5.92 9.42
C SER A 173 -11.43 -5.67 7.94
N VAL A 174 -12.66 -5.32 7.56
CA VAL A 174 -13.06 -4.99 6.18
C VAL A 174 -12.16 -3.91 5.59
N GLN A 175 -11.87 -2.83 6.32
CA GLN A 175 -10.95 -1.79 5.85
C GLN A 175 -9.57 -2.36 5.50
N LYS A 176 -9.01 -3.25 6.33
CA LYS A 176 -7.72 -3.90 6.03
C LYS A 176 -7.83 -4.77 4.78
N LEU A 177 -8.91 -5.55 4.64
CA LEU A 177 -9.14 -6.41 3.46
C LEU A 177 -9.27 -5.59 2.18
N TYR A 178 -9.97 -4.46 2.19
CA TYR A 178 -10.03 -3.54 1.06
C TYR A 178 -8.67 -2.93 0.74
N VAL A 179 -7.83 -2.62 1.73
CA VAL A 179 -6.43 -2.21 1.46
C VAL A 179 -5.65 -3.34 0.78
N PHE A 180 -5.80 -4.59 1.22
CA PHE A 180 -5.14 -5.74 0.59
C PHE A 180 -5.60 -5.96 -0.85
N LEU A 181 -6.91 -5.88 -1.11
CA LEU A 181 -7.46 -5.94 -2.48
C LEU A 181 -6.92 -4.80 -3.36
N GLY A 182 -6.79 -3.60 -2.80
CA GLY A 182 -6.16 -2.47 -3.49
C GLY A 182 -4.67 -2.70 -3.79
N ASP A 183 -3.94 -3.30 -2.85
CA ASP A 183 -2.52 -3.66 -3.02
C ASP A 183 -2.35 -4.76 -4.09
N LEU A 184 -3.19 -5.81 -4.07
CA LEU A 184 -3.21 -6.86 -5.10
C LEU A 184 -3.48 -6.28 -6.49
N ALA A 185 -4.50 -5.42 -6.63
CA ALA A 185 -4.79 -4.75 -7.89
C ALA A 185 -3.62 -3.87 -8.35
N ARG A 186 -2.93 -3.16 -7.43
CA ARG A 186 -1.74 -2.38 -7.77
C ARG A 186 -0.60 -3.27 -8.25
N TYR A 187 -0.33 -4.38 -7.54
CA TYR A 187 0.72 -5.30 -7.92
C TYR A 187 0.47 -5.91 -9.29
N LYS A 188 -0.79 -6.23 -9.63
CA LYS A 188 -1.17 -6.71 -10.95
C LYS A 188 -0.73 -5.76 -12.06
N GLU A 189 -1.02 -4.47 -11.92
CA GLU A 189 -0.59 -3.49 -12.91
C GLU A 189 0.93 -3.37 -12.99
N GLN A 190 1.62 -3.41 -11.84
CA GLN A 190 3.07 -3.29 -11.79
C GLN A 190 3.80 -4.47 -12.46
N VAL A 191 3.31 -5.70 -12.29
CA VAL A 191 3.97 -6.89 -12.86
C VAL A 191 3.63 -7.13 -14.32
N ASN A 192 2.47 -6.65 -14.76
CA ASN A 192 2.06 -6.68 -16.17
C ASN A 192 2.49 -5.42 -16.93
N GLU A 193 3.23 -4.51 -16.27
CA GLU A 193 3.77 -3.27 -16.84
C GLU A 193 2.68 -2.35 -17.45
N THR A 194 1.48 -2.41 -16.86
CA THR A 194 0.34 -1.56 -17.22
C THR A 194 0.17 -0.40 -16.23
N SER A 195 -0.69 0.56 -16.58
CA SER A 195 -0.91 1.77 -15.77
C SER A 195 -2.38 1.99 -15.38
N ASN A 196 -3.23 0.96 -15.46
CA ASN A 196 -4.65 1.06 -15.15
C ASN A 196 -4.91 0.81 -13.65
N TYR A 197 -4.59 1.80 -12.83
CA TYR A 197 -4.79 1.72 -11.38
C TYR A 197 -6.23 1.97 -10.92
N ALA A 198 -7.23 1.93 -11.81
CA ALA A 198 -8.62 2.20 -11.47
C ALA A 198 -9.17 1.23 -10.41
N LYS A 199 -8.91 -0.08 -10.55
CA LYS A 199 -9.33 -1.10 -9.57
C LYS A 199 -8.65 -0.91 -8.21
N SER A 200 -7.36 -0.54 -8.21
CA SER A 200 -6.63 -0.23 -6.98
C SER A 200 -7.21 1.00 -6.27
N LYS A 201 -7.47 2.07 -7.03
CA LYS A 201 -8.11 3.29 -6.52
C LYS A 201 -9.49 3.00 -5.93
N PHE A 202 -10.31 2.20 -6.64
CA PHE A 202 -11.63 1.79 -6.16
C PHE A 202 -11.57 1.18 -4.77
N TRP A 203 -10.70 0.19 -4.56
CA TRP A 203 -10.58 -0.49 -3.27
C TRP A 203 -10.05 0.42 -2.16
N TYR A 204 -9.04 1.26 -2.43
CA TYR A 204 -8.56 2.20 -1.42
C TYR A 204 -9.59 3.28 -1.07
N THR A 205 -10.41 3.73 -2.04
CA THR A 205 -11.53 4.64 -1.77
C THR A 205 -12.58 3.97 -0.87
N LYS A 206 -12.98 2.72 -1.16
CA LYS A 206 -13.88 1.97 -0.25
C LYS A 206 -13.27 1.83 1.15
N ALA A 207 -11.99 1.47 1.24
CA ALA A 207 -11.27 1.37 2.52
C ALA A 207 -11.27 2.70 3.29
N GLN A 208 -11.07 3.81 2.59
CA GLN A 208 -11.13 5.16 3.17
C GLN A 208 -12.53 5.47 3.71
N GLN A 209 -13.59 5.17 2.97
CA GLN A 209 -14.97 5.47 3.35
C GLN A 209 -15.41 4.66 4.58
N ILE A 210 -15.03 3.38 4.68
CA ILE A 210 -15.35 2.51 5.82
C ILE A 210 -14.86 3.09 7.15
N ASN A 211 -13.65 3.63 7.19
CA ASN A 211 -13.11 4.26 8.40
C ASN A 211 -12.14 5.41 8.05
N PRO A 212 -12.66 6.64 7.88
CA PRO A 212 -11.87 7.81 7.48
C PRO A 212 -10.80 8.25 8.49
N LYS A 213 -10.81 7.69 9.71
CA LYS A 213 -9.84 8.01 10.75
C LYS A 213 -8.50 7.32 10.56
N ASN A 214 -8.39 6.37 9.65
CA ASN A 214 -7.16 5.64 9.38
C ASN A 214 -6.37 6.30 8.26
N GLY A 215 -5.10 6.62 8.51
CA GLY A 215 -4.21 7.26 7.54
C GLY A 215 -3.78 6.34 6.40
N ARG A 216 -3.85 5.02 6.58
CA ARG A 216 -3.28 4.05 5.62
C ARG A 216 -3.94 4.09 4.23
N PRO A 217 -5.27 4.08 4.06
CA PRO A 217 -5.89 4.21 2.74
C PRO A 217 -5.47 5.48 1.99
N TYR A 218 -5.37 6.62 2.69
CA TYR A 218 -4.88 7.88 2.10
C TYR A 218 -3.44 7.76 1.61
N ASN A 219 -2.55 7.12 2.38
CA ASN A 219 -1.18 6.87 1.92
C ASN A 219 -1.14 6.06 0.62
N GLN A 220 -2.00 5.03 0.50
CA GLN A 220 -2.06 4.23 -0.72
C GLN A 220 -2.60 5.02 -1.92
N LEU A 221 -3.60 5.88 -1.71
CA LEU A 221 -4.11 6.80 -2.74
C LEU A 221 -3.05 7.82 -3.17
N ALA A 222 -2.20 8.30 -2.26
CA ALA A 222 -1.08 9.16 -2.58
C ALA A 222 -0.08 8.47 -3.51
N ILE A 223 0.26 7.20 -3.24
CA ILE A 223 1.13 6.40 -4.12
C ILE A 223 0.53 6.28 -5.53
N LEU A 224 -0.78 6.03 -5.65
CA LEU A 224 -1.44 6.00 -6.97
C LEU A 224 -1.42 7.37 -7.67
N ALA A 225 -1.54 8.47 -6.91
CA ALA A 225 -1.42 9.82 -7.44
C ALA A 225 0.02 10.10 -7.96
N ILE A 226 1.05 9.60 -7.27
CA ILE A 226 2.44 9.66 -7.75
C ILE A 226 2.59 8.91 -9.08
N TYR A 227 2.09 7.67 -9.19
CA TYR A 227 2.16 6.90 -10.44
C TYR A 227 1.43 7.60 -11.59
N ALA A 228 0.31 8.26 -11.31
CA ALA A 228 -0.45 9.06 -12.28
C ALA A 228 0.15 10.47 -12.52
N ARG A 229 1.31 10.80 -11.95
CA ARG A 229 1.96 12.12 -12.01
C ARG A 229 1.09 13.29 -11.51
N ARG A 230 0.08 13.02 -10.68
CA ARG A 230 -0.80 14.01 -10.04
C ARG A 230 -0.20 14.46 -8.72
N LYS A 231 0.85 15.28 -8.78
CA LYS A 231 1.63 15.68 -7.60
C LYS A 231 0.82 16.44 -6.54
N LEU A 232 -0.11 17.30 -6.94
CA LEU A 232 -0.97 18.03 -6.00
C LEU A 232 -1.87 17.06 -5.20
N ASP A 233 -2.47 16.09 -5.89
CA ASP A 233 -3.28 15.06 -5.26
C ASP A 233 -2.44 14.18 -4.32
N ALA A 234 -1.19 13.87 -4.70
CA ALA A 234 -0.27 13.14 -3.83
C ALA A 234 0.05 13.91 -2.54
N VAL A 235 0.33 15.21 -2.62
CA VAL A 235 0.51 16.08 -1.44
C VAL A 235 -0.74 16.04 -0.56
N TYR A 236 -1.91 16.28 -1.16
CA TYR A 236 -3.19 16.24 -0.46
C TYR A 236 -3.37 14.92 0.30
N TYR A 237 -3.20 13.78 -0.37
CA TYR A 237 -3.39 12.48 0.25
C TYR A 237 -2.35 12.16 1.33
N TYR A 238 -1.08 12.52 1.17
CA TYR A 238 -0.09 12.35 2.23
C TYR A 238 -0.40 13.23 3.44
N MET A 239 -0.83 14.48 3.24
CA MET A 239 -1.28 15.34 4.35
C MET A 239 -2.51 14.74 5.05
N ARG A 240 -3.52 14.27 4.30
CA ARG A 240 -4.69 13.58 4.86
C ARG A 240 -4.30 12.34 5.67
N SER A 241 -3.31 11.58 5.20
CA SER A 241 -2.77 10.42 5.92
C SER A 241 -2.19 10.81 7.29
N LEU A 242 -1.41 11.89 7.35
CA LEU A 242 -0.77 12.40 8.56
C LEU A 242 -1.74 13.12 9.52
N MET A 243 -2.80 13.74 9.00
CA MET A 243 -3.79 14.47 9.80
C MET A 243 -4.97 13.60 10.25
N SER A 244 -4.99 12.32 9.87
CA SER A 244 -5.99 11.36 10.34
C SER A 244 -5.80 11.04 11.84
N SER A 245 -6.86 10.57 12.51
CA SER A 245 -6.76 10.23 13.94
C SER A 245 -5.80 9.07 14.22
N ASN A 246 -5.58 8.19 13.25
CA ASN A 246 -4.58 7.12 13.28
C ASN A 246 -3.60 7.33 12.13
N PRO A 247 -2.60 8.23 12.31
CA PRO A 247 -1.73 8.66 11.23
C PRO A 247 -0.82 7.53 10.74
N PHE A 248 -0.53 7.53 9.44
CA PHE A 248 0.48 6.64 8.85
C PHE A 248 1.80 7.41 8.68
N HIS A 249 2.67 7.30 9.68
CA HIS A 249 3.86 8.15 9.81
C HIS A 249 4.83 8.10 8.62
N SER A 250 4.91 6.99 7.88
CA SER A 250 5.75 6.89 6.67
C SER A 250 5.35 7.89 5.57
N ALA A 251 4.13 8.44 5.60
CA ALA A 251 3.71 9.50 4.68
C ALA A 251 4.56 10.78 4.83
N ARG A 252 5.18 11.01 6.00
CA ARG A 252 6.04 12.19 6.25
C ARG A 252 7.27 12.19 5.35
N GLU A 253 7.98 11.07 5.29
CA GLU A 253 9.18 10.94 4.46
C GLU A 253 8.85 11.07 2.97
N SER A 254 7.77 10.41 2.53
CA SER A 254 7.26 10.53 1.16
C SER A 254 6.91 11.97 0.79
N LEU A 255 6.29 12.72 1.71
CA LEU A 255 5.94 14.12 1.49
C LEU A 255 7.18 15.02 1.42
N LEU A 256 8.16 14.80 2.29
CA LEU A 256 9.44 15.52 2.26
C LEU A 256 10.19 15.27 0.95
N SER A 257 10.25 14.02 0.49
CA SER A 257 10.85 13.66 -0.80
C SER A 257 10.13 14.38 -1.95
N LEU A 258 8.80 14.41 -1.93
CA LEU A 258 8.01 15.07 -2.97
C LEU A 258 8.25 16.58 -3.02
N PHE A 259 8.36 17.25 -1.87
CA PHE A 259 8.70 18.67 -1.81
C PHE A 259 10.13 18.94 -2.26
N ASP A 260 11.10 18.10 -1.88
CA ASP A 260 12.49 18.23 -2.30
C ASP A 260 12.64 18.12 -3.82
N GLU A 261 11.99 17.13 -4.44
CA GLU A 261 11.92 17.00 -5.89
C GLU A 261 11.32 18.23 -6.57
N ASN A 262 10.24 18.77 -6.02
CA ASN A 262 9.59 19.96 -6.60
C ASN A 262 10.47 21.21 -6.46
N ARG A 263 11.16 21.37 -5.32
CA ARG A 263 12.12 22.47 -5.11
C ARG A 263 13.24 22.42 -6.16
N LYS A 264 13.87 21.25 -6.35
CA LYS A 264 14.91 21.05 -7.37
C LYS A 264 14.42 21.36 -8.78
N LYS A 265 13.21 20.93 -9.14
CA LYS A 265 12.60 21.24 -10.45
C LYS A 265 12.36 22.73 -10.63
N TYR A 266 11.84 23.40 -9.60
CA TYR A 266 11.62 24.85 -9.63
C TYR A 266 12.93 25.62 -9.79
N GLU A 267 13.96 25.31 -9.00
CA GLU A 267 15.29 25.93 -9.11
C GLU A 267 15.94 25.71 -10.48
N ALA A 268 15.78 24.53 -11.08
CA ALA A 268 16.28 24.26 -12.43
C ALA A 268 15.53 25.05 -13.50
N ALA A 269 14.20 25.15 -13.39
CA ALA A 269 13.38 25.95 -14.31
C ALA A 269 13.73 27.45 -14.21
N GLU A 270 13.95 27.95 -13.00
CA GLU A 270 14.31 29.36 -12.78
C GLU A 270 15.71 29.68 -13.30
N ARG A 271 16.70 28.80 -13.10
CA ARG A 271 18.02 28.93 -13.73
C ARG A 271 17.94 28.95 -15.25
N LYS A 272 17.13 28.07 -15.84
CA LYS A 272 16.91 28.04 -17.29
C LYS A 272 16.27 29.35 -17.78
N ARG A 273 15.27 29.86 -17.07
CA ARG A 273 14.59 31.13 -17.40
C ARG A 273 15.56 32.31 -17.37
N ARG A 274 16.43 32.39 -16.35
CA ARG A 274 17.46 33.42 -16.23
C ARG A 274 18.49 33.34 -17.36
N ALA A 275 19.01 32.15 -17.65
CA ALA A 275 19.95 31.95 -18.76
C ALA A 275 19.34 32.36 -20.11
N THR A 276 18.06 32.03 -20.36
CA THR A 276 17.37 32.47 -21.58
C THR A 276 17.27 34.00 -21.67
N LEU A 277 16.94 34.69 -20.58
CA LEU A 277 16.85 36.16 -20.53
C LEU A 277 18.22 36.83 -20.79
N GLU A 278 19.30 36.27 -20.23
CA GLU A 278 20.66 36.77 -20.45
C GLU A 278 21.09 36.61 -21.91
N THR A 279 20.81 35.45 -22.54
CA THR A 279 21.10 35.24 -23.96
C THR A 279 20.31 36.20 -24.85
N THR A 280 19.02 36.43 -24.57
CA THR A 280 18.19 37.35 -25.36
C THR A 280 18.65 38.81 -25.25
N ASN A 281 19.09 39.24 -24.07
CA ASN A 281 19.62 40.59 -23.88
C ASN A 281 20.96 40.80 -24.60
N ASN A 282 21.84 39.78 -24.61
CA ASN A 282 23.11 39.87 -25.34
C ASN A 282 22.90 39.91 -26.87
N THR A 283 21.95 39.14 -27.42
CA THR A 283 21.64 39.18 -28.86
C THR A 283 21.04 40.51 -29.31
N ASN A 284 20.29 41.20 -28.44
CA ASN A 284 19.73 42.53 -28.75
C ASN A 284 20.76 43.66 -28.56
N GLY A 285 21.76 43.48 -27.70
CA GLY A 285 22.85 44.43 -27.51
C GLY A 285 23.85 44.46 -28.67
N GLU A 286 24.11 43.32 -29.32
CA GLU A 286 25.01 43.25 -30.47
C GLU A 286 24.40 43.84 -31.77
N ALA A 287 23.08 43.76 -31.95
CA ALA A 287 22.40 44.38 -33.10
C ALA A 287 22.35 45.92 -33.06
N GLY A 288 22.58 46.54 -31.89
CA GLY A 288 22.64 47.99 -31.72
C GLY A 288 24.02 48.63 -31.91
N SER A 289 25.07 47.82 -32.15
CA SER A 289 26.47 48.29 -32.19
C SER A 289 27.10 48.32 -33.59
N SER A 290 26.36 48.01 -34.67
CA SER A 290 26.86 48.21 -36.03
C SER A 290 26.63 49.66 -36.48
N GLY A 291 27.41 50.57 -35.92
CA GLY A 291 27.51 51.96 -36.37
C GLY A 291 28.02 52.04 -37.80
N ALA A 292 27.27 52.73 -38.66
CA ALA A 292 27.64 53.02 -40.05
C ALA A 292 28.94 53.85 -40.12
N PRO A 293 29.88 53.55 -41.04
CA PRO A 293 31.00 54.43 -41.29
C PRO A 293 30.53 55.64 -42.10
N GLY A 294 30.75 56.84 -41.55
CA GLY A 294 30.39 58.12 -42.18
C GLY A 294 31.02 58.28 -43.56
N GLN A 295 30.17 58.55 -44.56
CA GLN A 295 30.59 59.03 -45.87
C GLN A 295 31.05 60.48 -45.74
N SER A 296 32.35 60.69 -45.90
CA SER A 296 32.95 62.01 -46.12
C SER A 296 32.54 62.56 -47.48
N LEU A 297 31.81 63.67 -47.49
CA LEU A 297 31.60 64.53 -48.65
C LEU A 297 32.95 65.10 -49.10
N ARG A 298 33.43 64.71 -50.28
CA ARG A 298 34.54 65.37 -50.97
C ARG A 298 33.97 66.34 -52.00
N ARG A 299 34.26 67.62 -51.81
CA ARG A 299 34.09 68.69 -52.80
C ARG A 299 35.18 68.59 -53.86
N GLU A 300 34.84 69.15 -55.02
CA GLU A 300 35.60 69.36 -56.26
C GLU A 300 35.61 68.19 -57.25
#